data_AF-A0A4Y9J1V7-F1
#
_entry.id   AF-A0A4Y9J1V7-F1
#
_cell.length_a   1.000
_cell.length_b   1.000
_cell.length_c   1.000
_cell.angle_alpha   90.00
_cell.angle_beta   90.00
_cell.angle_gamma   90.00
#
_symmetry.space_group_name_H-M   'P 1'
#
loop_
_entity.id
_entity.type
_entity.pdbx_description
1 polymer ?
#
loop_
_entity_poly.entity_id
_entity_poly.type
_entity_poly.pdbx_seq_one_letter_code
_entity_poly.pdbx_strand_id
1 'polypeptide(L)'
;MVIQRWQTVFLLLAAICMALVSFLPLGTGMSVNGAPSCVDALDFIPLFVINILVTLLLLIDIFLFRDLKLQKKVALVNVFLEAVSIIVTGLLMLPAAGYIEEMTWTATLPVVALILTILARSRMAADERLLKSYDRIR
;
A
#
# COMPACT_ATOMS: atom_id res chain seq x y z
N MET A 1 3.15 14.40 25.09
CA MET A 1 2.60 15.30 24.06
C MET A 1 2.12 14.44 22.91
N VAL A 2 0.81 14.41 22.64
CA VAL A 2 0.21 13.61 21.56
C VAL A 2 0.09 14.50 20.33
N ILE A 3 1.08 14.44 19.45
CA ILE A 3 0.93 14.90 18.06
C ILE A 3 1.00 13.65 17.18
N GLN A 4 -0.18 13.09 16.96
CA GLN A 4 -0.50 12.12 15.92
C GLN A 4 -1.97 12.30 15.58
N ARG A 5 -2.29 13.10 14.56
CA ARG A 5 -3.71 13.23 14.14
C ARG A 5 -3.93 12.96 12.67
N TRP A 6 -2.93 13.17 11.82
CA TRP A 6 -3.10 13.02 10.37
C TRP A 6 -2.31 11.85 9.79
N GLN A 7 -1.14 11.53 10.34
CA GLN A 7 -0.32 10.42 9.85
C GLN A 7 -1.03 9.06 9.94
N THR A 8 -1.61 8.76 11.10
CA THR A 8 -2.37 7.52 11.32
C THR A 8 -3.62 7.44 10.46
N VAL A 9 -4.23 8.58 10.13
CA VAL A 9 -5.35 8.64 9.17
C VAL A 9 -4.89 8.30 7.76
N PHE A 10 -3.76 8.83 7.30
CA PHE A 10 -3.21 8.49 5.98
C PHE A 10 -2.83 7.01 5.88
N LEU A 11 -2.19 6.45 6.92
CA LEU A 11 -1.85 5.02 6.98
C LEU A 11 -3.10 4.14 7.01
N LEU A 12 -4.13 4.54 7.75
CA LEU A 12 -5.40 3.82 7.80
C LEU A 12 -6.12 3.85 6.45
N LEU A 13 -6.11 5.00 5.77
CA LEU A 13 -6.70 5.14 4.43
C LEU A 13 -5.94 4.30 3.40
N ALA A 14 -4.61 4.28 3.45
CA ALA A 14 -3.78 3.39 2.65
C ALA A 14 -4.08 1.90 2.93
N ALA A 15 -4.22 1.52 4.20
CA ALA A 15 -4.56 0.15 4.58
C ALA A 15 -5.94 -0.28 4.05
N ILE A 16 -6.94 0.62 4.10
CA ILE A 16 -8.25 0.35 3.50
C ILE A 16 -8.14 0.19 2.00
N CYS A 17 -7.38 1.05 1.30
CA CYS A 17 -7.17 0.91 -0.14
C CYS A 17 -6.51 -0.44 -0.49
N MET A 18 -5.47 -0.85 0.23
CA MET A 18 -4.80 -2.15 -0.01
C MET A 18 -5.69 -3.35 0.35
N ALA A 19 -6.51 -3.23 1.39
CA ALA A 19 -7.51 -4.24 1.72
C ALA A 19 -8.55 -4.37 0.60
N LEU A 20 -9.07 -3.25 0.10
CA LEU A 20 -10.02 -3.23 -1.02
C LEU A 20 -9.42 -3.88 -2.27
N VAL A 21 -8.17 -3.56 -2.62
CA VAL A 21 -7.46 -4.21 -3.74
C VAL A 21 -7.34 -5.73 -3.56
N SER A 22 -7.23 -6.20 -2.32
CA SER A 22 -7.11 -7.65 -2.03
C SER A 22 -8.43 -8.40 -2.25
N PHE A 23 -9.58 -7.72 -2.12
CA PHE A 23 -10.92 -8.33 -2.21
C PHE A 23 -11.70 -7.95 -3.47
N LEU A 24 -11.25 -6.94 -4.23
CA LEU A 24 -11.89 -6.52 -5.46
C LEU A 24 -11.14 -7.03 -6.72
N PRO A 25 -11.87 -7.25 -7.82
CA PRO A 25 -11.27 -7.67 -9.09
C PRO A 25 -10.31 -6.59 -9.61
N LEU A 26 -9.14 -7.01 -10.11
CA LEU A 26 -8.11 -6.11 -10.65
C LEU A 26 -8.40 -5.72 -12.10
N GLY A 27 -9.13 -6.56 -12.83
CA GLY A 27 -9.47 -6.36 -14.23
C GLY A 27 -10.37 -7.47 -14.77
N THR A 28 -10.86 -7.28 -15.99
CA THR A 28 -11.51 -8.35 -16.76
C THR A 28 -10.53 -8.85 -17.82
N GLY A 29 -10.48 -10.16 -17.98
CA GLY A 29 -9.57 -10.79 -18.94
C GLY A 29 -9.78 -12.30 -19.00
N MET A 30 -8.80 -13.00 -19.56
CA MET A 30 -8.83 -14.45 -19.57
C MET A 30 -8.33 -14.99 -18.23
N SER A 31 -9.22 -15.67 -17.50
CA SER A 31 -8.80 -16.45 -16.33
C SER A 31 -7.82 -17.55 -16.75
N VAL A 32 -7.04 -18.08 -15.80
CA VAL A 32 -6.12 -19.21 -15.97
C VAL A 32 -6.81 -20.44 -16.62
N ASN A 33 -8.14 -20.52 -16.55
CA ASN A 33 -8.96 -21.56 -17.17
C ASN A 33 -9.43 -21.26 -18.62
N GLY A 34 -9.00 -20.15 -19.23
CA GLY A 34 -9.33 -19.79 -20.62
C GLY A 34 -10.76 -19.29 -20.82
N ALA A 35 -11.51 -19.00 -19.75
CA ALA A 35 -12.81 -18.35 -19.81
C ALA A 35 -12.67 -16.84 -19.55
N PRO A 36 -13.45 -15.98 -20.25
CA PRO A 36 -13.52 -14.56 -19.91
C PRO A 36 -14.13 -14.44 -18.51
N SER A 37 -13.33 -13.96 -17.56
CA SER A 37 -13.75 -13.84 -16.15
C SER A 37 -13.01 -12.67 -15.51
N CYS A 38 -13.55 -12.17 -14.39
CA CYS A 38 -12.86 -11.18 -13.59
C CYS A 38 -11.58 -11.79 -13.04
N VAL A 39 -10.44 -11.15 -13.28
CA VAL A 39 -9.15 -11.54 -12.71
C VAL A 39 -9.07 -10.94 -11.32
N ASP A 40 -9.24 -11.81 -10.33
CA ASP A 40 -9.16 -11.42 -8.92
C ASP A 40 -7.70 -11.51 -8.44
N ALA A 41 -7.36 -10.75 -7.39
CA ALA A 41 -6.07 -10.91 -6.73
C ALA A 41 -5.86 -12.36 -6.24
N LEU A 42 -6.95 -13.09 -5.96
CA LEU A 42 -6.95 -14.50 -5.55
C LEU A 42 -6.44 -15.47 -6.63
N ASP A 43 -6.60 -15.13 -7.92
CA ASP A 43 -6.06 -15.96 -9.01
C ASP A 43 -4.52 -15.97 -9.00
N PHE A 44 -3.91 -14.93 -8.44
CA PHE A 44 -2.48 -14.80 -8.26
C PHE A 44 -2.11 -14.82 -6.78
N ILE A 45 -1.98 -16.03 -6.22
CA ILE A 45 -1.57 -16.28 -4.82
C ILE A 45 -0.40 -15.37 -4.37
N PRO A 46 0.70 -15.18 -5.15
CA PRO A 46 1.79 -14.32 -4.72
C PRO A 46 1.38 -12.85 -4.56
N LEU A 47 0.51 -12.34 -5.44
CA LEU A 47 0.03 -10.96 -5.42
C LEU A 47 -0.92 -10.73 -4.24
N PHE A 48 -1.82 -11.70 -3.98
CA PHE A 48 -2.70 -11.70 -2.81
C PHE A 48 -1.91 -11.67 -1.49
N VAL A 49 -0.89 -12.52 -1.35
CA VAL A 49 -0.05 -12.58 -0.15
C VAL A 49 0.66 -11.25 0.09
N ILE A 50 1.20 -10.63 -0.95
CA ILE A 50 1.86 -9.31 -0.84
C ILE A 50 0.86 -8.25 -0.36
N ASN A 51 -0.32 -8.15 -0.97
CA ASN A 51 -1.30 -7.12 -0.61
C ASN A 51 -1.82 -7.26 0.84
N ILE A 52 -2.08 -8.49 1.30
CA ILE A 52 -2.41 -8.74 2.71
C ILE A 52 -1.27 -8.34 3.62
N LEU A 53 -0.03 -8.69 3.25
CA LEU A 53 1.14 -8.40 4.07
C LEU A 53 1.38 -6.88 4.19
N VAL A 54 1.19 -6.11 3.11
CA VAL A 54 1.21 -4.63 3.18
C VAL A 54 0.11 -4.11 4.10
N THR A 55 -1.11 -4.62 3.96
CA THR A 55 -2.25 -4.19 4.78
C THR A 55 -1.97 -4.41 6.27
N LEU A 56 -1.43 -5.58 6.64
CA LEU A 56 -1.04 -5.89 8.02
C LEU A 56 0.09 -5.00 8.52
N LEU A 57 1.12 -4.75 7.70
CA LEU A 57 2.22 -3.88 8.08
C LEU A 57 1.77 -2.42 8.27
N LEU A 58 0.86 -1.92 7.44
CA LEU A 58 0.27 -0.57 7.61
C LEU A 58 -0.53 -0.49 8.92
N LEU A 59 -1.28 -1.54 9.28
CA LEU A 59 -1.97 -1.60 10.57
C LEU A 59 -1.00 -1.63 11.76
N ILE A 60 0.07 -2.43 11.67
CA ILE A 60 1.12 -2.46 12.69
C ILE A 60 1.78 -1.08 12.82
N ASP A 61 2.03 -0.40 11.70
CA ASP A 61 2.63 0.94 11.68
C ASP A 61 1.79 1.99 12.42
N ILE A 62 0.46 1.84 12.44
CA ILE A 62 -0.45 2.70 13.23
C ILE A 62 -0.21 2.53 14.73
N PHE A 63 -0.03 1.29 15.21
CA PHE A 63 0.24 1.00 16.63
C PHE A 63 1.66 1.34 17.06
N LEU A 64 2.59 1.47 16.11
CA LEU A 64 3.99 1.79 16.34
C LEU A 64 4.26 3.29 16.56
N PHE A 65 3.26 4.01 17.06
CA PHE A 65 3.35 5.45 17.33
C PHE A 65 4.40 5.84 18.37
N ARG A 66 4.79 4.89 19.22
CA ARG A 66 5.74 5.12 20.30
C ARG A 66 7.17 5.34 19.80
N ASP A 67 7.52 4.74 18.66
CA ASP A 67 8.87 4.76 18.10
C ASP A 67 8.87 5.31 16.67
N LEU A 68 8.92 6.64 16.53
CA LEU A 68 8.96 7.33 15.22
C LEU A 68 10.07 6.82 14.28
N LYS A 69 11.20 6.35 14.84
CA LYS A 69 12.30 5.76 14.06
C LYS A 69 11.91 4.43 13.44
N LEU A 70 11.20 3.57 14.17
CA LEU A 70 10.77 2.26 13.69
C LEU A 70 9.57 2.43 12.75
N GLN A 71 8.67 3.36 13.07
CA GLN A 71 7.53 3.72 12.22
C GLN A 71 7.97 4.13 10.81
N LYS A 72 8.99 4.99 10.69
CA LYS A 72 9.55 5.37 9.38
C LYS A 72 10.17 4.22 8.61
N LYS A 73 10.77 3.24 9.30
CA LYS A 73 11.36 2.07 8.65
C LYS A 73 10.26 1.16 8.12
N VAL A 74 9.21 0.91 8.92
CA VAL A 74 8.05 0.11 8.50
C VAL A 74 7.32 0.78 7.34
N ALA A 75 7.09 2.10 7.41
CA ALA A 75 6.52 2.85 6.30
C ALA A 75 7.37 2.77 5.01
N LEU A 76 8.71 2.78 5.12
CA LEU A 76 9.59 2.59 3.96
C LEU A 76 9.46 1.18 3.36
N VAL A 77 9.37 0.16 4.22
CA VAL A 77 9.12 -1.22 3.79
C VAL A 77 7.78 -1.31 3.07
N ASN A 78 6.71 -0.71 3.61
CA ASN A 78 5.40 -0.66 2.95
C ASN A 78 5.46 -0.02 1.56
N VAL A 79 6.11 1.13 1.41
CA VAL A 79 6.30 1.77 0.10
C VAL A 79 7.01 0.85 -0.89
N PHE A 80 8.03 0.11 -0.43
CA PHE A 80 8.74 -0.85 -1.27
C PHE A 80 7.84 -2.00 -1.70
N LEU A 81 7.04 -2.57 -0.80
CA LEU A 81 6.12 -3.66 -1.12
C LEU A 81 4.97 -3.22 -2.03
N GLU A 82 4.42 -2.03 -1.82
CA GLU A 82 3.42 -1.42 -2.71
C GLU A 82 4.00 -1.22 -4.12
N ALA A 83 5.24 -0.75 -4.23
CA ALA A 83 5.91 -0.62 -5.53
C ALA A 83 6.08 -1.98 -6.23
N VAL A 84 6.45 -3.03 -5.49
CA VAL A 84 6.52 -4.40 -6.03
C VAL A 84 5.14 -4.86 -6.52
N SER A 85 4.07 -4.65 -5.74
CA SER A 85 2.70 -4.99 -6.14
C SER A 85 2.27 -4.29 -7.44
N ILE A 86 2.61 -3.00 -7.58
CA ILE A 86 2.35 -2.22 -8.81
C ILE A 86 3.10 -2.80 -10.01
N ILE A 87 4.38 -3.15 -9.84
CA ILE A 87 5.20 -3.73 -10.93
C ILE A 87 4.62 -5.08 -11.37
N VAL A 88 4.25 -5.95 -10.43
CA VAL A 88 3.65 -7.26 -10.76
C VAL A 88 2.32 -7.06 -11.49
N THR A 89 1.46 -6.16 -11.00
CA THR A 89 0.17 -5.84 -11.66
C THR A 89 0.38 -5.30 -13.07
N GLY A 90 1.36 -4.40 -13.26
CA GLY A 90 1.71 -3.87 -14.59
C GLY A 90 2.29 -4.92 -15.53
N LEU A 91 3.03 -5.90 -15.00
CA LEU A 91 3.54 -7.03 -15.79
C LEU A 91 2.41 -7.95 -16.26
N LEU A 92 1.36 -8.14 -15.44
CA LEU A 92 0.16 -8.90 -15.81
C LEU A 92 -0.67 -8.21 -16.91
N MET A 93 -0.54 -6.88 -17.06
CA MET A 93 -1.18 -6.11 -18.13
C MET A 93 -0.40 -6.11 -19.45
N LEU A 94 0.85 -6.61 -19.47
CA LEU A 94 1.59 -6.68 -20.72
C LEU A 94 0.90 -7.66 -21.69
N PRO A 95 0.81 -7.31 -23.00
CA PRO A 95 0.20 -8.19 -24.00
C PRO A 95 0.94 -9.53 -24.14
N ALA A 96 2.19 -9.62 -23.68
CA ALA A 96 2.95 -10.86 -23.60
C ALA A 96 2.43 -11.83 -22.52
N ALA A 97 1.76 -11.32 -21.47
CA ALA A 97 1.17 -12.11 -20.40
C ALA A 97 -0.29 -12.47 -20.71
N GLY A 98 -1.06 -11.58 -21.36
CA GLY A 98 -2.40 -11.88 -21.90
C GLY A 98 -3.49 -12.16 -20.85
N TYR A 99 -3.25 -11.84 -19.58
CA TYR A 99 -4.21 -12.12 -18.49
C TYR A 99 -5.21 -10.99 -18.26
N ILE A 100 -4.83 -9.72 -18.42
CA ILE A 100 -5.70 -8.56 -18.17
C ILE A 100 -5.90 -7.80 -19.50
N GLU A 101 -7.14 -7.81 -20.01
CA GLU A 101 -7.50 -7.12 -21.26
C GLU A 101 -8.15 -5.76 -21.00
N GLU A 102 -8.97 -5.64 -19.95
CA GLU A 102 -9.51 -4.35 -19.51
C GLU A 102 -9.14 -4.05 -18.05
N MET A 103 -8.54 -2.87 -17.86
CA MET A 103 -8.14 -2.39 -16.54
C MET A 103 -9.37 -1.86 -15.79
N THR A 104 -9.66 -2.41 -14.62
CA THR A 104 -10.69 -1.87 -13.72
C THR A 104 -10.12 -0.72 -12.90
N TRP A 105 -10.97 0.20 -12.43
CA TRP A 105 -10.59 1.33 -11.58
C TRP A 105 -9.80 0.91 -10.32
N THR A 106 -10.01 -0.31 -9.84
CA THR A 106 -9.33 -0.97 -8.72
C THR A 106 -7.83 -1.18 -8.94
N ALA A 107 -7.36 -1.35 -10.18
CA ALA A 107 -5.94 -1.48 -10.48
C ALA A 107 -5.14 -0.19 -10.20
N THR A 108 -5.82 0.96 -10.10
CA THR A 108 -5.18 2.24 -9.76
C THR A 108 -5.05 2.47 -8.24
N LEU A 109 -5.78 1.71 -7.41
CA LEU A 109 -5.76 1.87 -5.95
C LEU A 109 -4.39 1.63 -5.30
N PRO A 110 -3.54 0.67 -5.75
CA PRO A 110 -2.19 0.52 -5.20
C PRO A 110 -1.33 1.77 -5.41
N VAL A 111 -1.53 2.49 -6.51
CA VAL A 111 -0.85 3.76 -6.78
C VAL A 111 -1.33 4.85 -5.83
N VAL A 112 -2.64 4.90 -5.57
CA VAL A 112 -3.22 5.83 -4.59
C VAL A 112 -2.71 5.51 -3.17
N ALA A 113 -2.67 4.22 -2.79
CA ALA A 113 -2.12 3.77 -1.51
C ALA A 113 -0.64 4.19 -1.38
N LEU A 114 0.17 3.99 -2.41
CA LEU A 114 1.57 4.42 -2.45
C LEU A 114 1.73 5.92 -2.17
N ILE A 115 0.93 6.76 -2.83
CA ILE A 115 0.97 8.22 -2.63
C ILE A 115 0.60 8.57 -1.18
N LEU A 116 -0.43 7.92 -0.62
CA LEU A 116 -0.85 8.12 0.77
C LEU A 116 0.23 7.68 1.77
N THR A 117 0.89 6.55 1.53
CA THR A 117 1.97 6.04 2.37
C THR A 117 3.20 6.96 2.32
N ILE A 118 3.55 7.50 1.15
CA ILE A 118 4.62 8.51 1.00
C ILE A 118 4.26 9.80 1.75
N LEU A 119 3.02 10.28 1.63
CA LEU A 119 2.54 11.45 2.37
C LEU A 119 2.60 11.22 3.88
N ALA A 120 2.16 10.05 4.37
CA ALA A 120 2.26 9.67 5.77
C ALA A 120 3.71 9.70 6.26
N ARG A 121 4.65 9.14 5.48
CA ARG A 121 6.08 9.16 5.79
C ARG A 121 6.67 10.58 5.83
N SER A 122 6.25 11.45 4.91
CA SER A 122 6.70 12.85 4.89
C SER A 122 6.25 13.60 6.16
N ARG A 123 5.04 13.31 6.65
CA ARG A 123 4.50 13.85 7.90
C ARG A 123 5.25 13.34 9.13
N MET A 124 5.58 12.05 9.18
CA MET A 124 6.47 11.49 10.22
C MET A 124 7.82 12.23 10.26
N ALA A 125 8.35 12.60 9.09
CA ALA A 125 9.61 13.32 8.96
C ALA A 125 9.54 14.74 9.54
N ALA A 126 8.43 15.45 9.30
CA ALA A 126 8.19 16.76 9.89
C ALA A 126 8.03 16.68 11.41
N ASP A 127 7.27 15.69 11.92
CA ASP A 127 7.02 15.54 13.36
C ASP A 127 8.31 15.23 14.14
N GLU A 128 9.19 14.37 13.60
CA GLU A 128 10.50 14.12 14.23
C GLU A 128 11.38 15.39 14.25
N ARG A 129 11.33 16.22 13.21
CA ARG A 129 12.10 17.48 13.15
C ARG A 129 11.62 18.48 14.20
N LEU A 130 10.30 18.59 14.40
CA LEU A 130 9.71 19.44 15.43
C LEU A 130 10.14 18.99 16.84
N LEU A 131 10.09 17.68 17.13
CA LEU A 131 10.54 17.16 18.42
C LEU A 131 12.03 17.45 18.66
N LYS A 132 12.88 17.27 17.63
CA LYS A 132 14.32 17.60 17.72
C LYS A 132 14.61 19.08 17.87
N SER A 133 13.77 19.98 17.36
CA SER A 133 13.96 21.42 17.58
C SER A 133 13.58 21.84 19.01
N TYR A 134 12.54 21.23 19.59
CA TYR A 134 12.15 21.48 20.98
C TYR A 134 13.23 21.02 21.97
N ASP A 135 13.84 19.86 21.72
CA ASP A 135 14.92 19.31 22.55
C ASP A 135 16.20 20.15 22.53
N ARG A 136 16.33 21.07 21.56
CA ARG A 136 17.49 21.95 21.40
C ARG A 136 17.38 23.26 22.20
N ILE A 137 16.19 23.61 22.67
CA ILE A 137 15.91 24.86 23.41
C ILE A 137 15.94 24.62 24.93
N ARG A 138 15.89 23.35 25.36
CA ARG A 138 16.00 22.95 26.76
C ARG A 138 17.43 22.59 27.10
#